data_AF-A0AB74JMP7-F1
#
_entry.id   AF-A0AB74JMP7-F1
#
_cell.length_a   1.000
_cell.length_b   1.000
_cell.length_c   1.000
_cell.angle_alpha   90.00
_cell.angle_beta   90.00
_cell.angle_gamma   90.00
#
_symmetry.space_group_name_H-M   'P 1'
#
loop_
_entity.id
_entity.type
_entity.pdbx_description
1 polymer ?
#
loop_
_entity_poly.entity_id
_entity_poly.type
_entity_poly.pdbx_seq_one_letter_code
_entity_poly.pdbx_strand_id
1 'polypeptide(L)'
;MASRGELLYPESDRVFLEPYLPPPDRQVKDAGVPFVTLTFATSLDSALSLAPGVQTALSGPQSKAMTHYLRCRHDAIMVGVGTAIADNPSLNCRIQGVGGYGGEGLVGQPRPVVVDPLGRWQLTSETKILKLAKEGRGKAPWILTTKTPDSENARLLEEVGGCYIVLGSRTGASEERPLMTWLDMLQAIGARGIGSIMVEGGGVIINSLLSAENAEHISSVIVTIAPTWLGQGGVVVSPPRTEGSSLPVARLRKTKWQQLGDDVVLCGSLSA
;
A
#
# COMPACT_ATOMS: atom_id res chain seq x y z
N MET A 1 25.99 12.85 10.69
CA MET A 1 25.94 12.77 9.22
C MET A 1 24.83 11.81 8.86
N ALA A 2 23.83 12.22 8.08
CA ALA A 2 22.76 11.32 7.64
C ALA A 2 23.36 10.15 6.84
N SER A 3 22.94 8.91 7.12
CA SER A 3 23.44 7.75 6.39
C SER A 3 22.92 7.75 4.95
N ARG A 4 23.65 7.10 4.03
CA ARG A 4 23.38 7.12 2.58
C ARG A 4 21.97 6.58 2.30
N GLY A 5 21.03 7.48 2.01
CA GLY A 5 19.65 7.15 1.62
C GLY A 5 18.55 7.47 2.63
N GLU A 6 18.89 8.06 3.78
CA GLU A 6 17.92 8.66 4.72
C GLU A 6 17.19 9.85 4.10
N LEU A 7 15.93 10.02 4.50
CA LEU A 7 15.07 11.11 4.08
C LEU A 7 14.62 11.92 5.29
N LEU A 8 14.40 13.21 5.06
CA LEU A 8 13.79 14.12 6.02
C LEU A 8 12.46 14.59 5.45
N TYR A 9 11.42 14.53 6.28
CA TYR A 9 10.13 15.16 5.99
C TYR A 9 9.90 16.27 7.02
N PRO A 10 9.89 17.56 6.61
CA PRO A 10 9.83 18.71 7.51
C PRO A 10 8.61 18.67 8.44
N GLU A 11 8.79 19.12 9.67
CA GLU A 11 7.68 19.18 10.65
C GLU A 11 6.55 20.10 10.20
N SER A 12 6.88 21.20 9.51
CA SER A 12 5.90 22.12 8.92
C SER A 12 4.93 21.42 7.97
N ASP A 13 5.41 20.41 7.24
CA ASP A 13 4.61 19.69 6.26
C ASP A 13 3.79 18.55 6.89
N ARG A 14 4.16 18.09 8.10
CA ARG A 14 3.44 17.02 8.80
C ARG A 14 2.02 17.43 9.20
N VAL A 15 1.84 18.68 9.62
CA VAL A 15 0.56 19.23 10.10
C VAL A 15 -0.55 19.08 9.06
N PHE A 16 -0.20 19.18 7.77
CA PHE A 16 -1.15 18.99 6.68
C PHE A 16 -1.71 17.57 6.62
N LEU A 17 -0.88 16.57 6.91
CA LEU A 17 -1.25 15.15 6.84
C LEU A 17 -1.96 14.65 8.09
N GLU A 18 -1.71 15.24 9.26
CA GLU A 18 -2.24 14.77 10.56
C GLU A 18 -3.72 14.36 10.55
N PRO A 19 -4.65 15.12 9.95
CA PRO A 19 -6.07 14.75 9.92
C PRO A 19 -6.40 13.49 9.12
N TYR A 20 -5.47 13.02 8.29
CA TYR A 20 -5.62 11.92 7.34
C TYR A 20 -4.80 10.68 7.73
N LEU A 21 -4.03 10.76 8.80
CA LEU A 21 -3.22 9.65 9.30
C LEU A 21 -4.04 8.72 10.21
N PRO A 22 -3.61 7.46 10.38
CA PRO A 22 -4.19 6.58 11.38
C PRO A 22 -4.13 7.21 12.78
N PRO A 23 -5.14 6.97 13.63
CA PRO A 23 -5.15 7.50 14.99
C PRO A 23 -3.98 6.92 15.82
N PRO A 24 -3.46 7.64 16.82
CA PRO A 24 -2.25 7.25 17.55
C PRO A 24 -2.36 5.92 18.31
N ASP A 25 -3.57 5.59 18.77
CA ASP A 25 -3.86 4.35 19.51
C ASP A 25 -3.86 3.11 18.60
N ARG A 26 -3.91 3.30 17.27
CA ARG A 26 -3.88 2.26 16.21
C ARG A 26 -4.78 1.07 16.52
N GLN A 27 -5.84 1.27 17.30
CA GLN A 27 -6.74 0.18 17.63
C GLN A 27 -7.53 -0.17 16.38
N VAL A 28 -7.57 -1.46 16.08
CA VAL A 28 -8.46 -2.00 15.06
C VAL A 28 -9.88 -1.66 15.51
N LYS A 29 -10.56 -0.76 14.79
CA LYS A 29 -11.97 -0.43 15.08
C LYS A 29 -12.87 -1.60 14.69
N ASP A 30 -14.18 -1.45 14.96
CA ASP A 30 -15.25 -2.44 14.79
C ASP A 30 -15.02 -3.47 13.66
N ALA A 31 -15.35 -4.73 13.95
CA ALA A 31 -15.26 -5.90 13.05
C ALA A 31 -13.85 -6.35 12.62
N GLY A 32 -12.77 -5.81 13.21
CA GLY A 32 -11.42 -6.33 12.99
C GLY A 32 -10.72 -5.76 11.75
N VAL A 33 -11.15 -4.62 11.24
CA VAL A 33 -10.63 -3.98 10.01
C VAL A 33 -9.66 -2.83 10.37
N PRO A 34 -8.42 -2.81 9.82
CA PRO A 34 -7.48 -1.72 10.06
C PRO A 34 -7.92 -0.40 9.44
N PHE A 35 -7.37 0.71 9.92
CA PHE A 35 -7.46 2.00 9.24
C PHE A 35 -6.77 1.91 7.87
N VAL A 36 -7.51 2.14 6.78
CA VAL A 36 -6.98 2.04 5.41
C VAL A 36 -6.73 3.42 4.82
N THR A 37 -5.48 3.67 4.46
CA THR A 37 -5.08 4.83 3.65
C THR A 37 -4.77 4.37 2.24
N LEU A 38 -5.52 4.83 1.25
CA LEU A 38 -5.17 4.68 -0.15
C LEU A 38 -4.28 5.84 -0.58
N THR A 39 -3.15 5.54 -1.20
CA THR A 39 -2.26 6.57 -1.73
C THR A 39 -1.58 6.13 -3.01
N PHE A 40 -1.39 7.05 -3.93
CA PHE A 40 -0.74 6.80 -5.21
C PHE A 40 -0.28 8.12 -5.83
N ALA A 41 0.66 8.03 -6.77
CA ALA A 41 1.10 9.16 -7.58
C ALA A 41 0.57 9.01 -9.01
N THR A 42 0.03 10.07 -9.58
CA THR A 42 -0.40 10.13 -10.98
C THR A 42 0.30 11.25 -11.73
N SER A 43 0.35 11.12 -13.05
CA SER A 43 0.53 12.22 -13.98
C SER A 43 -0.73 13.10 -14.04
N LEU A 44 -0.67 14.20 -14.81
CA LEU A 44 -1.81 15.11 -15.06
C LEU A 44 -2.96 14.41 -15.81
N ASP A 45 -2.65 13.43 -16.66
CA ASP A 45 -3.59 12.54 -17.34
C ASP A 45 -4.00 11.30 -16.53
N SER A 46 -3.84 11.33 -15.21
CA SER A 46 -4.32 10.27 -14.29
C SER A 46 -3.68 8.88 -14.49
N ALA A 47 -2.47 8.84 -15.09
CA ALA A 47 -1.72 7.61 -15.29
C ALA A 47 -0.70 7.38 -14.16
N LEU A 48 -0.63 6.13 -13.69
CA LEU A 48 0.31 5.61 -12.69
C LEU A 48 1.65 5.20 -13.31
N SER A 49 1.62 4.76 -14.56
CA SER A 49 2.80 4.31 -15.31
C SER A 49 2.63 4.46 -16.81
N LEU A 50 3.75 4.48 -17.54
CA LEU A 50 3.77 4.52 -19.02
C LEU A 50 3.11 3.30 -19.67
N ALA A 51 3.22 2.13 -19.03
CA ALA A 51 2.60 0.89 -19.49
C ALA A 51 2.49 -0.11 -18.30
N PRO A 52 1.69 -1.18 -18.43
CA PRO A 52 1.66 -2.26 -17.45
C PRO A 52 3.05 -2.86 -17.21
N GLY A 53 3.48 -2.92 -15.94
CA GLY A 53 4.78 -3.49 -15.56
C GLY A 53 5.99 -2.59 -15.82
N VAL A 54 5.78 -1.34 -16.25
CA VAL A 54 6.87 -0.37 -16.44
C VAL A 54 6.95 0.58 -15.25
N GLN A 55 8.05 0.52 -14.50
CA GLN A 55 8.31 1.46 -13.42
C GLN A 55 8.42 2.89 -13.98
N THR A 56 7.59 3.81 -13.47
CA THR A 56 7.59 5.22 -13.89
C THR A 56 7.76 6.12 -12.67
N ALA A 57 8.79 6.96 -12.67
CA ALA A 57 9.03 7.90 -11.59
C ALA A 57 8.18 9.17 -11.80
N LEU A 58 7.10 9.30 -11.03
CA LEU A 58 6.22 10.47 -11.06
C LEU A 58 6.55 11.46 -9.95
N SER A 59 6.66 10.97 -8.71
CA SER A 59 6.90 11.81 -7.53
C SER A 59 8.28 12.48 -7.53
N GLY A 60 8.29 13.79 -7.27
CA GLY A 60 9.47 14.56 -6.93
C GLY A 60 10.06 14.24 -5.55
N PRO A 61 11.19 14.86 -5.17
CA PRO A 61 11.89 14.56 -3.92
C PRO A 61 11.05 14.77 -2.65
N GLN A 62 10.27 15.85 -2.59
CA GLN A 62 9.46 16.24 -1.44
C GLN A 62 8.27 15.30 -1.24
N SER A 63 7.52 15.01 -2.30
CA SER A 63 6.42 14.03 -2.26
C SER A 63 6.93 12.60 -2.02
N LYS A 64 8.12 12.25 -2.51
CA LYS A 64 8.78 10.98 -2.17
C LYS A 64 9.13 10.88 -0.68
N ALA A 65 9.62 11.97 -0.07
CA ALA A 65 9.85 12.03 1.37
C ALA A 65 8.52 11.89 2.14
N MET A 66 7.46 12.54 1.68
CA MET A 66 6.10 12.40 2.22
C MET A 66 5.63 10.94 2.19
N THR A 67 5.75 10.22 1.06
CA THR A 67 5.38 8.80 0.98
C THR A 67 6.12 7.95 2.00
N HIS A 68 7.43 8.19 2.19
CA HIS A 68 8.19 7.49 3.24
C HIS A 68 7.75 7.88 4.65
N TYR A 69 7.31 9.12 4.88
CA TYR A 69 6.70 9.52 6.15
C TYR A 69 5.36 8.81 6.39
N LEU A 70 4.49 8.72 5.37
CA LEU A 70 3.27 7.93 5.47
C LEU A 70 3.58 6.47 5.84
N ARG A 71 4.60 5.86 5.24
CA ARG A 71 5.04 4.50 5.59
C ARG A 71 5.39 4.29 7.06
N CYS A 72 6.02 5.25 7.74
CA CYS A 72 6.32 5.09 9.18
C CYS A 72 5.12 5.34 10.09
N ARG A 73 4.06 5.96 9.55
CA ARG A 73 2.81 6.22 10.27
C ARG A 73 1.81 5.07 10.18
N HIS A 74 2.10 4.03 9.40
CA HIS A 74 1.27 2.84 9.24
C HIS A 74 1.99 1.57 9.72
N ASP A 75 1.23 0.60 10.21
CA ASP A 75 1.77 -0.69 10.65
C ASP A 75 2.12 -1.60 9.46
N ALA A 76 1.40 -1.44 8.35
CA ALA A 76 1.58 -2.21 7.12
C ALA A 76 1.49 -1.35 5.85
N ILE A 77 2.07 -1.87 4.77
CA ILE A 77 2.00 -1.32 3.41
C ILE A 77 1.59 -2.42 2.44
N MET A 78 0.59 -2.17 1.59
CA MET A 78 0.05 -3.14 0.64
C MET A 78 0.32 -2.77 -0.81
N VAL A 79 0.72 -3.77 -1.60
CA VAL A 79 0.74 -3.70 -3.07
C VAL A 79 0.20 -4.98 -3.70
N GLY A 80 -0.21 -4.89 -4.96
CA GLY A 80 -0.49 -6.07 -5.77
C GLY A 80 0.78 -6.76 -6.25
N VAL A 81 0.72 -8.08 -6.44
CA VAL A 81 1.87 -8.86 -6.93
C VAL A 81 2.41 -8.39 -8.29
N GLY A 82 1.58 -7.80 -9.15
CA GLY A 82 2.05 -7.21 -10.41
C GLY A 82 3.12 -6.14 -10.20
N THR A 83 2.93 -5.29 -9.19
CA THR A 83 3.90 -4.27 -8.77
C THR A 83 5.12 -4.90 -8.11
N ALA A 84 4.92 -5.91 -7.24
CA ALA A 84 6.03 -6.59 -6.58
C ALA A 84 7.00 -7.24 -7.59
N ILE A 85 6.46 -7.90 -8.63
CA ILE A 85 7.24 -8.53 -9.70
C ILE A 85 7.91 -7.49 -10.60
N ALA A 86 7.18 -6.47 -11.04
CA ALA A 86 7.69 -5.49 -11.99
C ALA A 86 8.78 -4.59 -11.38
N ASP A 87 8.57 -4.10 -10.16
CA ASP A 87 9.43 -3.05 -9.60
C ASP A 87 10.49 -3.61 -8.63
N ASN A 88 10.33 -4.86 -8.17
CA ASN A 88 11.10 -5.45 -7.07
C ASN A 88 11.33 -4.40 -5.94
N PRO A 89 10.25 -3.85 -5.35
CA PRO A 89 10.32 -2.67 -4.49
C PRO A 89 10.94 -3.00 -3.13
N SER A 90 11.39 -1.98 -2.40
CA SER A 90 11.90 -2.16 -1.02
C SER A 90 10.79 -2.20 0.04
N LEU A 91 9.65 -1.53 -0.22
CA LEU A 91 8.49 -1.39 0.69
C LEU A 91 8.84 -1.04 2.15
N ASN A 92 9.95 -0.35 2.37
CA ASN A 92 10.40 0.10 3.68
C ASN A 92 10.28 1.63 3.82
N CYS A 93 10.41 2.10 5.06
CA CYS A 93 10.56 3.51 5.39
C CYS A 93 12.04 3.88 5.45
N ARG A 94 12.39 5.06 4.91
CA ARG A 94 13.75 5.61 4.93
C ARG A 94 13.83 6.95 5.67
N ILE A 95 12.78 7.33 6.42
CA ILE A 95 12.81 8.54 7.23
C ILE A 95 13.86 8.38 8.33
N GLN A 96 14.69 9.40 8.53
CA GLN A 96 15.70 9.39 9.58
C GLN A 96 15.09 9.12 10.95
N GLY A 97 15.73 8.25 11.73
CA GLY A 97 15.29 7.88 13.09
C GLY A 97 14.23 6.79 13.12
N VAL A 98 13.72 6.38 11.95
CA VAL A 98 12.93 5.17 11.83
C VAL A 98 13.88 3.98 11.84
N GLY A 99 13.65 3.03 12.76
CA GLY A 99 14.47 1.82 12.92
C GLY A 99 14.94 1.21 11.59
N GLY A 100 16.24 0.89 11.49
CA GLY A 100 16.88 0.42 10.24
C GLY A 100 17.42 1.53 9.32
N TYR A 101 16.99 2.80 9.50
CA TYR A 101 17.53 4.00 8.83
C TYR A 101 17.73 5.13 9.85
N GLY A 102 18.80 5.00 10.64
CA GLY A 102 19.18 6.00 11.65
C GLY A 102 18.53 5.79 13.04
N GLY A 103 17.78 4.70 13.25
CA GLY A 103 17.25 4.30 14.56
C GLY A 103 17.49 2.81 14.85
N GLU A 104 17.38 2.41 16.11
CA GLU A 104 17.48 1.00 16.54
C GLU A 104 16.18 0.21 16.26
N GLY A 105 16.32 -1.08 15.96
CA GLY A 105 15.19 -1.99 15.72
C GLY A 105 14.39 -1.68 14.45
N LEU A 106 13.12 -2.08 14.42
CA LEU A 106 12.22 -1.97 13.26
C LEU A 106 10.86 -1.33 13.61
N VAL A 107 10.77 -0.60 14.72
CA VAL A 107 9.50 -0.11 15.28
C VAL A 107 8.71 0.75 14.29
N GLY A 108 9.39 1.68 13.59
CA GLY A 108 8.74 2.53 12.59
C GLY A 108 8.74 1.97 11.16
N GLN A 109 9.16 0.73 10.93
CA GLN A 109 9.08 0.09 9.62
C GLN A 109 7.71 -0.53 9.40
N PRO A 110 7.02 -0.29 8.28
CA PRO A 110 5.78 -0.98 7.97
C PRO A 110 6.06 -2.44 7.62
N ARG A 111 5.09 -3.32 7.88
CA ARG A 111 5.06 -4.69 7.37
C ARG A 111 4.62 -4.66 5.90
N PRO A 112 5.43 -5.12 4.94
CA PRO A 112 4.97 -5.27 3.57
C PRO A 112 3.89 -6.36 3.47
N VAL A 113 2.87 -6.11 2.68
CA VAL A 113 1.78 -7.04 2.39
C VAL A 113 1.62 -7.10 0.87
N VAL A 114 1.69 -8.29 0.29
CA VAL A 114 1.55 -8.49 -1.16
C VAL A 114 0.33 -9.36 -1.43
N VAL A 115 -0.56 -8.84 -2.27
CA VAL A 115 -1.76 -9.57 -2.72
C VAL A 115 -1.40 -10.39 -3.96
N ASP A 116 -1.32 -11.71 -3.80
CA ASP A 116 -0.99 -12.69 -4.83
C ASP A 116 -1.96 -13.89 -4.82
N PRO A 117 -3.20 -13.70 -5.32
CA PRO A 117 -4.22 -14.75 -5.26
C PRO A 117 -3.80 -16.04 -5.95
N LEU A 118 -2.97 -15.95 -7.00
CA LEU A 118 -2.62 -17.08 -7.86
C LEU A 118 -1.21 -17.64 -7.59
N GLY A 119 -0.47 -17.13 -6.60
CA GLY A 119 0.88 -17.60 -6.28
C GLY A 119 1.88 -17.37 -7.41
N ARG A 120 1.81 -16.21 -8.07
CA ARG A 120 2.68 -15.86 -9.22
C ARG A 120 4.07 -15.39 -8.80
N TRP A 121 4.23 -14.90 -7.57
CA TRP A 121 5.51 -14.32 -7.15
C TRP A 121 6.51 -15.41 -6.80
N GLN A 122 7.54 -15.54 -7.64
CA GLN A 122 8.68 -16.41 -7.34
C GLN A 122 9.70 -15.65 -6.51
N LEU A 123 9.86 -16.06 -5.26
CA LEU A 123 10.80 -15.45 -4.33
C LEU A 123 12.19 -16.01 -4.59
N THR A 124 13.18 -15.13 -4.54
CA THR A 124 14.59 -15.48 -4.68
C THR A 124 15.41 -14.71 -3.66
N SER A 125 16.65 -15.14 -3.44
CA SER A 125 17.61 -14.39 -2.61
C SER A 125 17.83 -12.95 -3.11
N GLU A 126 17.57 -12.67 -4.39
CA GLU A 126 17.66 -11.35 -5.03
C GLU A 126 16.44 -10.44 -4.82
N THR A 127 15.40 -10.96 -4.18
CA THR A 127 14.20 -10.18 -3.85
C THR A 127 14.54 -9.11 -2.80
N LYS A 128 14.40 -7.81 -3.16
CA LYS A 128 14.91 -6.71 -2.34
C LYS A 128 14.29 -6.67 -0.95
N ILE A 129 13.00 -6.98 -0.82
CA ILE A 129 12.31 -7.01 0.48
C ILE A 129 12.90 -8.09 1.40
N LEU A 130 13.23 -9.27 0.86
CA LEU A 130 13.85 -10.35 1.64
C LEU A 130 15.27 -9.97 2.07
N LYS A 131 16.06 -9.36 1.17
CA LYS A 131 17.39 -8.82 1.51
C LYS A 131 17.32 -7.81 2.65
N LEU A 132 16.41 -6.84 2.55
CA LEU A 132 16.24 -5.81 3.59
C LEU A 132 15.78 -6.38 4.93
N ALA A 133 14.91 -7.39 4.92
CA ALA A 133 14.50 -8.07 6.14
C ALA A 133 15.68 -8.80 6.80
N LYS A 134 16.48 -9.52 6.02
CA LYS A 134 17.70 -10.21 6.49
C LYS A 134 18.75 -9.24 7.04
N GLU A 135 18.87 -8.05 6.45
CA GLU A 135 19.77 -6.98 6.90
C GLU A 135 19.24 -6.20 8.11
N GLY A 136 18.02 -6.47 8.60
CA GLY A 136 17.41 -5.69 9.69
C GLY A 136 17.06 -4.25 9.30
N ARG A 137 16.84 -3.99 8.00
CA ARG A 137 16.51 -2.67 7.41
C ARG A 137 15.07 -2.55 6.93
N GLY A 138 14.26 -3.56 7.23
CA GLY A 138 12.84 -3.64 6.88
C GLY A 138 12.22 -4.87 7.51
N LYS A 139 10.90 -4.99 7.42
CA LYS A 139 10.17 -6.20 7.82
C LYS A 139 9.98 -7.10 6.60
N ALA A 140 9.99 -8.42 6.80
CA ALA A 140 9.67 -9.38 5.74
C ALA A 140 8.18 -9.30 5.33
N PRO A 141 7.82 -9.64 4.07
CA PRO A 141 6.46 -9.49 3.61
C PRO A 141 5.51 -10.54 4.19
N TRP A 142 4.22 -10.21 4.25
CA TRP A 142 3.13 -11.17 4.29
C TRP A 142 2.51 -11.29 2.90
N ILE A 143 2.28 -12.52 2.43
CA ILE A 143 1.70 -12.75 1.09
C ILE A 143 0.29 -13.30 1.25
N LEU A 144 -0.72 -12.56 0.79
CA LEU A 144 -2.10 -13.02 0.76
C LEU A 144 -2.33 -13.85 -0.51
N THR A 145 -2.86 -15.06 -0.36
CA THR A 145 -3.07 -15.97 -1.50
C THR A 145 -4.32 -16.84 -1.32
N THR A 146 -4.86 -17.41 -2.40
CA THR A 146 -5.90 -18.46 -2.33
C THR A 146 -5.35 -19.85 -2.64
N LYS A 147 -4.04 -19.94 -2.92
CA LYS A 147 -3.35 -21.20 -3.25
C LYS A 147 -2.53 -21.67 -2.06
N THR A 148 -2.28 -22.97 -2.01
CA THR A 148 -1.24 -23.52 -1.14
C THR A 148 0.11 -23.02 -1.67
N PRO A 149 0.94 -22.36 -0.83
CA PRO A 149 2.23 -21.85 -1.28
C PRO A 149 3.20 -22.99 -1.59
N ASP A 150 4.11 -22.73 -2.52
CA ASP A 150 5.26 -23.60 -2.77
C ASP A 150 6.15 -23.69 -1.52
N SER A 151 6.68 -24.88 -1.24
CA SER A 151 7.42 -25.15 -0.01
C SER A 151 8.77 -24.43 0.05
N GLU A 152 9.42 -24.19 -1.08
CA GLU A 152 10.68 -23.44 -1.14
C GLU A 152 10.42 -21.96 -0.90
N ASN A 153 9.42 -21.38 -1.58
CA ASN A 153 9.04 -19.98 -1.36
C ASN A 153 8.57 -19.72 0.08
N ALA A 154 7.77 -20.63 0.66
CA ALA A 154 7.34 -20.53 2.05
C ALA A 154 8.53 -20.53 3.00
N ARG A 155 9.49 -21.44 2.81
CA ARG A 155 10.71 -21.51 3.62
C ARG A 155 11.54 -20.23 3.52
N LEU A 156 11.81 -19.73 2.32
CA LEU A 156 12.58 -18.50 2.11
C LEU A 156 11.94 -17.30 2.81
N LEU A 157 10.61 -17.25 2.83
CA LEU A 157 9.86 -16.18 3.46
C LEU A 157 9.88 -16.28 5.00
N GLU A 158 9.70 -17.49 5.53
CA GLU A 158 9.72 -17.78 6.97
C GLU A 158 11.09 -17.56 7.60
N GLU A 159 12.17 -17.87 6.88
CA GLU A 159 13.57 -17.67 7.34
C GLU A 159 13.88 -16.20 7.69
N VAL A 160 13.14 -15.23 7.12
CA VAL A 160 13.28 -13.80 7.42
C VAL A 160 12.09 -13.22 8.22
N GLY A 161 11.20 -14.08 8.74
CA GLY A 161 10.07 -13.67 9.57
C GLY A 161 8.87 -13.11 8.78
N GLY A 162 8.71 -13.52 7.52
CA GLY A 162 7.50 -13.35 6.72
C GLY A 162 6.62 -14.60 6.78
N CYS A 163 5.45 -14.55 6.13
CA CYS A 163 4.59 -15.73 5.99
C CYS A 163 3.57 -15.59 4.86
N TYR A 164 2.98 -16.72 4.46
CA TYR A 164 1.79 -16.75 3.63
C TYR A 164 0.52 -16.69 4.50
N ILE A 165 -0.49 -15.96 4.03
CA ILE A 165 -1.83 -15.90 4.61
C ILE A 165 -2.79 -16.43 3.54
N VAL A 166 -3.17 -17.70 3.70
CA VAL A 166 -4.07 -18.37 2.77
C VAL A 166 -5.52 -18.01 3.10
N LEU A 167 -6.24 -17.45 2.14
CA LEU A 167 -7.64 -17.07 2.21
C LEU A 167 -8.50 -18.03 1.39
N GLY A 168 -9.73 -18.28 1.83
CA GLY A 168 -10.70 -19.08 1.08
C GLY A 168 -10.84 -20.55 1.50
N SER A 169 -10.18 -21.02 2.57
CA SER A 169 -10.40 -22.38 3.12
C SER A 169 -11.69 -22.51 3.95
N ARG A 170 -12.77 -21.79 3.59
CA ARG A 170 -14.04 -21.88 4.32
C ARG A 170 -14.72 -23.20 3.94
N THR A 171 -14.85 -24.11 4.90
CA THR A 171 -15.73 -25.27 4.77
C THR A 171 -17.17 -24.77 4.57
N GLY A 172 -17.77 -25.05 3.41
CA GLY A 172 -19.16 -24.69 3.10
C GLY A 172 -19.39 -23.35 2.40
N ALA A 173 -18.37 -22.74 1.78
CA ALA A 173 -18.62 -21.61 0.86
C ALA A 173 -19.41 -22.11 -0.37
N SER A 174 -20.53 -21.45 -0.69
CA SER A 174 -21.18 -21.62 -1.99
C SER A 174 -20.22 -21.21 -3.10
N GLU A 175 -20.31 -21.85 -4.26
CA GLU A 175 -19.46 -21.57 -5.44
C GLU A 175 -19.55 -20.11 -5.96
N GLU A 176 -20.47 -19.31 -5.41
CA GLU A 176 -20.80 -17.97 -5.89
C GLU A 176 -20.00 -16.82 -5.25
N ARG A 177 -19.37 -17.03 -4.08
CA ARG A 177 -18.60 -15.94 -3.42
C ARG A 177 -17.13 -15.96 -3.84
N PRO A 178 -16.52 -14.79 -4.15
CA PRO A 178 -15.08 -14.71 -4.40
C PRO A 178 -14.28 -15.27 -3.22
N LEU A 179 -13.27 -16.09 -3.52
CA LEU A 179 -12.39 -16.72 -2.52
C LEU A 179 -11.55 -15.72 -1.70
N MET A 180 -11.45 -14.47 -2.17
CA MET A 180 -10.67 -13.40 -1.56
C MET A 180 -11.36 -12.05 -1.79
N THR A 181 -12.07 -11.55 -0.78
CA THR A 181 -12.65 -10.20 -0.78
C THR A 181 -11.78 -9.19 -0.03
N TRP A 182 -11.99 -7.89 -0.22
CA TRP A 182 -11.30 -6.85 0.55
C TRP A 182 -11.53 -6.99 2.04
N LEU A 183 -12.76 -7.25 2.46
CA LEU A 183 -13.08 -7.51 3.87
C LEU A 183 -12.29 -8.70 4.43
N ASP A 184 -12.25 -9.84 3.71
CA ASP A 184 -11.48 -11.02 4.17
C ASP A 184 -9.98 -10.71 4.32
N MET A 185 -9.40 -10.00 3.35
CA MET A 185 -8.00 -9.59 3.40
C MET A 185 -7.72 -8.69 4.59
N LEU A 186 -8.54 -7.66 4.78
CA LEU A 186 -8.38 -6.67 5.85
C LEU A 186 -8.58 -7.29 7.24
N GLN A 187 -9.57 -8.18 7.41
CA GLN A 187 -9.78 -8.90 8.67
C GLN A 187 -8.65 -9.87 8.99
N ALA A 188 -8.13 -10.60 7.99
CA ALA A 188 -7.01 -11.52 8.20
C ALA A 188 -5.72 -10.78 8.61
N ILE A 189 -5.53 -9.56 8.12
CA ILE A 189 -4.45 -8.64 8.50
C ILE A 189 -4.69 -8.10 9.91
N GLY A 190 -5.89 -7.60 10.20
CA GLY A 190 -6.26 -7.05 11.51
C GLY A 190 -6.14 -8.08 12.65
N ALA A 191 -6.54 -9.33 12.41
CA ALA A 191 -6.40 -10.44 13.35
C ALA A 191 -4.94 -10.75 13.74
N ARG A 192 -3.96 -10.24 12.98
CA ARG A 192 -2.53 -10.36 13.27
C ARG A 192 -1.94 -9.09 13.91
N GLY A 193 -2.80 -8.20 14.42
CA GLY A 193 -2.40 -7.01 15.17
C GLY A 193 -2.01 -5.80 14.32
N ILE A 194 -2.32 -5.81 13.02
CA ILE A 194 -2.13 -4.62 12.17
C ILE A 194 -3.33 -3.70 12.35
N GLY A 195 -3.11 -2.54 12.95
CA GLY A 195 -4.13 -1.51 13.20
C GLY A 195 -4.34 -0.55 12.03
N SER A 196 -3.34 -0.43 11.16
CA SER A 196 -3.34 0.51 10.05
C SER A 196 -2.57 -0.01 8.84
N ILE A 197 -3.10 0.23 7.64
CA ILE A 197 -2.49 -0.20 6.39
C ILE A 197 -2.55 0.88 5.32
N MET A 198 -1.42 1.11 4.68
CA MET A 198 -1.27 2.02 3.55
C MET A 198 -1.28 1.21 2.25
N VAL A 199 -2.23 1.44 1.35
CA VAL A 199 -2.31 0.79 0.05
C VAL A 199 -1.66 1.71 -0.98
N GLU A 200 -0.51 1.32 -1.53
CA GLU A 200 0.30 2.16 -2.42
C GLU A 200 0.20 1.80 -3.91
N GLY A 201 -0.07 0.53 -4.25
CA GLY A 201 0.42 0.06 -5.54
C GLY A 201 -0.31 -1.10 -6.20
N GLY A 202 -0.30 -1.01 -7.53
CA GLY A 202 -0.92 -1.92 -8.48
C GLY A 202 -2.21 -1.31 -9.01
N GLY A 203 -2.27 -0.97 -10.31
CA GLY A 203 -3.48 -0.41 -10.91
C GLY A 203 -4.72 -1.26 -10.67
N VAL A 204 -4.58 -2.59 -10.66
CA VAL A 204 -5.66 -3.52 -10.30
C VAL A 204 -6.12 -3.35 -8.85
N ILE A 205 -5.19 -3.24 -7.90
CA ILE A 205 -5.50 -3.07 -6.47
C ILE A 205 -6.17 -1.72 -6.22
N ILE A 206 -5.60 -0.64 -6.77
CA ILE A 206 -6.12 0.72 -6.61
C ILE A 206 -7.54 0.83 -7.19
N ASN A 207 -7.74 0.37 -8.42
CA ASN A 207 -9.05 0.43 -9.07
C ASN A 207 -10.08 -0.48 -8.41
N SER A 208 -9.67 -1.66 -7.91
CA SER A 208 -10.56 -2.54 -7.15
C SER A 208 -10.97 -1.93 -5.81
N LEU A 209 -10.04 -1.33 -5.07
CA LEU A 209 -10.34 -0.71 -3.77
C LEU A 209 -11.26 0.51 -3.92
N LEU A 210 -11.10 1.28 -4.99
CA LEU A 210 -11.93 2.44 -5.32
C LEU A 210 -13.29 2.09 -5.94
N SER A 211 -13.57 0.81 -6.22
CA SER A 211 -14.87 0.42 -6.77
C SER A 211 -15.99 0.72 -5.77
N ALA A 212 -17.22 0.87 -6.28
CA ALA A 212 -18.36 1.26 -5.45
C ALA A 212 -18.61 0.28 -4.28
N GLU A 213 -18.26 -0.99 -4.46
CA GLU A 213 -18.42 -2.06 -3.48
C GLU A 213 -17.35 -2.06 -2.39
N ASN A 214 -16.17 -1.49 -2.65
CA ASN A 214 -15.02 -1.57 -1.74
C ASN A 214 -14.61 -0.22 -1.14
N ALA A 215 -15.10 0.88 -1.69
CA ALA A 215 -14.74 2.23 -1.26
C ALA A 215 -15.08 2.52 0.22
N GLU A 216 -16.04 1.80 0.80
CA GLU A 216 -16.39 1.91 2.23
C GLU A 216 -15.24 1.50 3.17
N HIS A 217 -14.31 0.66 2.68
CA HIS A 217 -13.16 0.23 3.46
C HIS A 217 -12.07 1.30 3.56
N ILE A 218 -12.14 2.36 2.75
CA ILE A 218 -11.12 3.41 2.71
C ILE A 218 -11.41 4.49 3.75
N SER A 219 -10.50 4.66 4.71
CA SER A 219 -10.59 5.72 5.71
C SER A 219 -10.07 7.06 5.17
N SER A 220 -8.94 7.03 4.46
CA SER A 220 -8.33 8.22 3.86
C SER A 220 -7.76 7.96 2.46
N VAL A 221 -7.74 9.01 1.64
CA VAL A 221 -7.12 9.02 0.31
C VAL A 221 -6.11 10.17 0.23
N ILE A 222 -4.89 9.86 -0.21
CA ILE A 222 -3.80 10.81 -0.40
C ILE A 222 -3.22 10.64 -1.80
N VAL A 223 -3.50 11.55 -2.72
CA VAL A 223 -3.06 11.49 -4.13
C VAL A 223 -1.97 12.51 -4.38
N THR A 224 -0.85 12.07 -4.95
CA THR A 224 0.17 12.97 -5.49
C THR A 224 -0.05 13.15 -6.99
N ILE A 225 -0.12 14.39 -7.46
CA ILE A 225 -0.26 14.73 -8.88
C ILE A 225 1.05 15.38 -9.33
N ALA A 226 1.78 14.68 -10.18
CA ALA A 226 3.01 15.18 -10.79
C ALA A 226 2.69 16.07 -12.01
N PRO A 227 3.47 17.13 -12.28
CA PRO A 227 3.24 18.06 -13.39
C PRO A 227 3.70 17.50 -14.75
N THR A 228 3.37 16.25 -15.03
CA THR A 228 3.86 15.49 -16.21
C THR A 228 2.67 14.90 -16.96
N TRP A 229 2.76 14.79 -18.29
CA TRP A 229 1.84 14.02 -19.13
C TRP A 229 2.53 12.73 -19.58
N LEU A 230 1.87 11.58 -19.47
CA LEU A 230 2.43 10.30 -19.93
C LEU A 230 1.90 9.89 -21.31
N GLY A 231 0.70 10.30 -21.66
CA GLY A 231 0.03 9.94 -22.90
C GLY A 231 -0.73 8.60 -22.82
N GLN A 232 -1.18 8.13 -23.98
CA GLN A 232 -1.98 6.91 -24.11
C GLN A 232 -1.15 5.65 -23.84
N GLY A 233 -1.83 4.57 -23.43
CA GLY A 233 -1.21 3.26 -23.16
C GLY A 233 -0.74 3.05 -21.72
N GLY A 234 -0.80 4.09 -20.89
CA GLY A 234 -0.50 4.03 -19.47
C GLY A 234 -1.54 3.30 -18.63
N VAL A 235 -1.13 2.92 -17.42
CA VAL A 235 -2.05 2.36 -16.41
C VAL A 235 -2.77 3.51 -15.72
N VAL A 236 -4.08 3.64 -15.88
CA VAL A 236 -4.86 4.74 -15.30
C VAL A 236 -5.64 4.35 -14.04
N VAL A 237 -5.94 5.34 -13.21
CA VAL A 237 -6.92 5.19 -12.13
C VAL A 237 -8.31 5.52 -12.67
N SER A 238 -9.04 4.47 -13.00
CA SER A 238 -10.41 4.50 -13.50
C SER A 238 -11.15 3.28 -12.94
N PRO A 239 -11.75 3.38 -11.73
CA PRO A 239 -12.42 2.28 -11.08
C PRO A 239 -13.58 1.74 -11.94
N PRO A 240 -13.82 0.41 -11.95
CA PRO A 240 -14.91 -0.16 -12.73
C PRO A 240 -16.26 0.39 -12.25
N ARG A 241 -17.18 0.59 -13.20
CA ARG A 241 -18.57 0.96 -12.92
C ARG A 241 -19.48 -0.05 -13.60
N THR A 242 -20.44 -0.58 -12.86
CA THR A 242 -21.51 -1.38 -13.44
C THR A 242 -22.52 -0.45 -14.11
N GLU A 243 -22.77 -0.64 -15.41
CA GLU A 243 -23.79 0.13 -16.12
C GLU A 243 -25.16 -0.03 -15.46
N GLY A 244 -25.91 1.08 -15.33
CA GLY A 244 -27.21 1.09 -14.66
C GLY A 244 -27.17 0.99 -13.13
N SER A 245 -25.99 0.89 -12.52
CA SER A 245 -25.86 0.92 -11.06
C SER A 245 -26.24 2.28 -10.48
N SER A 246 -27.10 2.27 -9.46
CA SER A 246 -27.46 3.43 -8.65
C SER A 246 -26.49 3.66 -7.48
N LEU A 247 -25.44 2.82 -7.34
CA LEU A 247 -24.46 3.00 -6.27
C LEU A 247 -23.77 4.36 -6.42
N PRO A 248 -23.71 5.17 -5.35
CA PRO A 248 -23.08 6.47 -5.40
C PRO A 248 -21.59 6.33 -5.70
N VAL A 249 -21.06 7.22 -6.53
CA VAL A 249 -19.62 7.27 -6.81
C VAL A 249 -18.84 7.66 -5.56
N ALA A 250 -17.65 7.08 -5.39
CA ALA A 250 -16.72 7.49 -4.35
C ALA A 250 -16.37 8.97 -4.54
N ARG A 251 -16.69 9.81 -3.55
CA ARG A 251 -16.40 11.24 -3.58
C ARG A 251 -15.73 11.65 -2.29
N LEU A 252 -14.53 12.20 -2.40
CA LEU A 252 -13.80 12.71 -1.26
C LEU A 252 -14.57 13.81 -0.53
N ARG A 253 -14.40 13.84 0.79
CA ARG A 253 -14.86 14.87 1.71
C ARG A 253 -13.66 15.43 2.46
N LYS A 254 -13.87 16.58 3.12
CA LYS A 254 -12.86 17.25 3.95
C LYS A 254 -11.54 17.42 3.18
N THR A 255 -11.63 17.83 1.91
CA THR A 255 -10.48 17.84 1.02
C THR A 255 -9.53 18.99 1.34
N LYS A 256 -8.23 18.72 1.27
CA LYS A 256 -7.17 19.72 1.36
C LYS A 256 -6.11 19.45 0.31
N TRP A 257 -5.38 20.50 -0.06
CA TRP A 257 -4.33 20.45 -1.05
C TRP A 257 -3.07 21.12 -0.51
N GLN A 258 -1.90 20.57 -0.81
CA GLN A 258 -0.61 21.17 -0.52
C GLN A 258 0.34 20.94 -1.70
N GLN A 259 1.07 21.98 -2.08
CA GLN A 259 2.19 21.86 -3.00
C GLN A 259 3.42 21.31 -2.28
N LEU A 260 4.08 20.31 -2.85
CA LEU A 260 5.34 19.73 -2.37
C LEU A 260 6.37 19.71 -3.50
N GLY A 261 7.22 20.72 -3.55
CA GLY A 261 8.08 20.95 -4.72
C GLY A 261 7.22 21.32 -5.93
N ASP A 262 7.36 20.59 -7.02
CA ASP A 262 6.57 20.80 -8.24
C ASP A 262 5.28 19.93 -8.28
N ASP A 263 5.12 19.02 -7.32
CA ASP A 263 3.94 18.16 -7.21
C ASP A 263 2.84 18.83 -6.38
N VAL A 264 1.59 18.42 -6.62
CA VAL A 264 0.44 18.78 -5.79
C VAL A 264 -0.11 17.54 -5.09
N VAL A 265 -0.33 17.62 -3.78
CA VAL A 265 -0.92 16.54 -2.99
C VAL A 265 -2.35 16.88 -2.60
N LEU A 266 -3.29 16.01 -2.95
CA LEU A 266 -4.68 16.02 -2.49
C LEU A 266 -4.88 15.04 -1.34
N CYS A 267 -5.51 15.47 -0.26
CA CYS A 267 -5.95 14.59 0.82
C CYS A 267 -7.46 14.69 1.02
N GLY A 268 -8.09 13.58 1.40
CA GLY A 268 -9.52 13.53 1.73
C GLY A 268 -9.91 12.25 2.46
N SER A 269 -11.17 12.19 2.91
CA SER A 269 -11.80 10.97 3.44
C SER A 269 -12.95 10.52 2.53
N LEU A 270 -13.23 9.21 2.51
CA LEU A 270 -14.42 8.65 1.86
C LEU A 270 -15.55 8.34 2.85
N SER A 271 -15.24 8.23 4.15
CA SER A 271 -16.24 8.22 5.22
C SER A 271 -16.91 9.60 5.38
N ALA A 272 -18.18 9.58 5.79
CA ALA A 272 -18.96 10.78 6.14
C ALA A 272 -18.29 11.61 7.27
#